data_AF-A0A3D8WTY3-F1
#
_entry.id   AF-A0A3D8WTY3-F1
#
_cell.length_a   1.000
_cell.length_b   1.000
_cell.length_c   1.000
_cell.angle_alpha   90.00
_cell.angle_beta   90.00
_cell.angle_gamma   90.00
#
_symmetry.space_group_name_H-M   'P 1'
#
loop_
_entity.id
_entity.type
_entity.pdbx_description
1 polymer ?
#
loop_
_entity_poly.entity_id
_entity_poly.type
_entity_poly.pdbx_seq_one_letter_code
_entity_poly.pdbx_strand_id
1 'polypeptide(L)' 'MEKGFLTLSGVSFLVGIIILFISKVVTANLELVHNVGIDTIGDYNFSYYAVASFVIGIIFLILNFLPFFTKK' A
#
# COMPACT_ATOMS: atom_id res chain seq x y z
N MET A 1 -12.13 10.63 20.63
CA MET A 1 -10.68 10.29 20.53
C MET A 1 -10.35 9.85 19.09
N GLU A 2 -10.66 10.67 18.05
CA GLU A 2 -11.12 10.05 16.78
C GLU A 2 -10.36 10.42 15.49
N LYS A 3 -10.03 11.68 15.21
CA LYS A 3 -9.51 12.04 13.86
C LYS A 3 -8.01 11.81 13.67
N GLY A 4 -7.21 12.07 14.70
CA GLY A 4 -5.75 11.91 14.63
C GLY A 4 -5.35 10.44 14.41
N PHE A 5 -6.00 9.52 15.13
CA PHE A 5 -5.77 8.08 14.99
C PHE A 5 -6.12 7.58 13.57
N LEU A 6 -7.32 7.91 13.07
CA LEU A 6 -7.74 7.54 11.71
C LEU A 6 -6.78 8.06 10.63
N THR A 7 -6.29 9.29 10.77
CA THR A 7 -5.33 9.89 9.82
C THR A 7 -3.97 9.19 9.89
N LEU A 8 -3.42 9.01 11.10
CA LEU A 8 -2.14 8.32 11.32
C LEU A 8 -2.18 6.87 10.84
N SER A 9 -3.27 6.14 11.13
CA SER A 9 -3.48 4.78 10.64
C SER A 9 -3.55 4.73 9.10
N GLY A 10 -4.37 5.58 8.47
CA GLY A 10 -4.47 5.64 7.01
C GLY A 10 -3.13 5.94 6.32
N VAL A 11 -2.38 6.92 6.85
CA VAL A 11 -1.03 7.25 6.36
C VAL A 11 -0.05 6.08 6.58
N SER A 12 -0.10 5.42 7.73
CA SER A 12 0.79 4.28 8.02
C SER A 12 0.56 3.11 7.06
N PHE A 13 -0.71 2.82 6.73
CA PHE A 13 -1.05 1.81 5.72
C PHE A 13 -0.50 2.18 4.35
N LEU A 14 -0.67 3.43 3.90
CA LEU A 14 -0.13 3.89 2.63
C LEU A 14 1.40 3.82 2.57
N VAL A 15 2.09 4.26 3.63
CA VAL A 15 3.56 4.19 3.73
C VAL A 15 4.03 2.73 3.64
N GLY A 16 3.37 1.81 4.36
CA GLY A 16 3.70 0.39 4.29
C GLY A 16 3.60 -0.19 2.88
N ILE A 17 2.60 0.23 2.10
CA ILE A 17 2.41 -0.24 0.72
C ILE A 17 3.43 0.35 -0.24
N ILE A 18 3.80 1.62 -0.05
CA ILE A 18 4.88 2.25 -0.82
C ILE A 18 6.20 1.49 -0.58
N ILE A 19 6.50 1.14 0.67
CA ILE A 19 7.69 0.35 1.01
C ILE A 19 7.64 -1.02 0.32
N LEU A 20 6.50 -1.73 0.39
CA LEU A 20 6.33 -3.01 -0.29
C LEU A 20 6.51 -2.89 -1.81
N PHE A 21 6.04 -1.80 -2.41
CA PHE A 21 6.22 -1.54 -3.85
C PHE A 21 7.69 -1.28 -4.19
N ILE A 22 8.38 -0.44 -3.41
CA ILE A 22 9.80 -0.14 -3.64
C ILE A 22 10.65 -1.39 -3.48
N SER A 23 10.46 -2.17 -2.41
CA SER A 23 11.18 -3.44 -2.20
C SER A 23 11.04 -4.35 -3.40
N LYS A 24 9.82 -4.44 -3.95
CA LYS A 24 9.54 -5.27 -5.10
C LYS A 24 10.25 -4.81 -6.37
N VAL A 25 10.21 -3.52 -6.66
CA VAL A 25 10.90 -2.92 -7.81
C VAL A 25 12.41 -3.11 -7.67
N VAL A 26 12.97 -2.96 -6.47
CA VAL A 26 14.39 -3.18 -6.21
C VAL A 26 14.75 -4.65 -6.45
N THR A 27 13.98 -5.61 -5.93
CA THR A 27 14.23 -7.04 -6.16
C THR A 27 14.17 -7.40 -7.65
N ALA A 28 13.15 -6.93 -8.37
CA ALA A 28 13.04 -7.17 -9.81
C ALA A 28 14.22 -6.58 -10.61
N ASN A 29 14.67 -5.38 -10.26
CA ASN A 29 15.86 -4.78 -10.88
C ASN A 29 17.14 -5.55 -10.56
N LEU A 30 17.31 -6.03 -9.32
CA LEU A 30 18.48 -6.83 -8.95
C LEU A 30 18.51 -8.17 -9.69
N GLU A 31 17.36 -8.81 -9.89
CA GLU A 31 17.26 -10.05 -10.67
C GLU A 31 17.56 -9.82 -12.16
N LEU A 32 17.07 -8.72 -12.73
CA LEU A 32 17.39 -8.29 -14.09
C LEU A 32 18.90 -8.01 -14.29
N VAL A 33 19.53 -7.31 -13.35
CA VAL A 33 20.98 -6.98 -13.42
C VAL A 33 21.84 -8.25 -13.29
N HIS A 34 21.43 -9.21 -12.47
CA HIS A 34 22.15 -10.47 -12.29
C HIS A 34 21.72 -11.57 -13.27
N ASN A 35 20.81 -11.27 -14.21
CA ASN A 35 20.29 -12.19 -15.23
C ASN A 35 19.68 -13.48 -14.63
N VAL A 36 19.15 -13.38 -13.41
CA VAL A 36 18.51 -14.49 -12.69
C VAL A 36 17.07 -14.56 -13.17
N GLY A 37 16.80 -15.43 -14.15
CA GLY A 37 15.47 -15.86 -14.57
C GLY A 37 14.47 -14.74 -14.90
N ILE A 38 14.42 -14.30 -16.16
CA ILE A 38 13.39 -13.35 -16.63
C ILE A 38 11.95 -13.89 -16.43
N ASP A 39 11.79 -15.22 -16.34
CA ASP A 39 10.51 -15.89 -16.06
C ASP A 39 9.93 -15.61 -14.65
N THR A 40 10.73 -15.21 -13.66
CA THR A 40 10.20 -14.85 -12.32
C THR A 40 9.57 -13.46 -12.28
N ILE A 41 9.80 -12.60 -13.29
CA ILE A 41 9.27 -11.23 -13.32
C ILE A 41 7.74 -11.23 -13.39
N GLY A 42 7.14 -12.24 -14.03
CA GLY A 42 5.68 -12.44 -14.07
C GLY A 42 5.04 -12.74 -12.71
N ASP A 43 5.79 -13.33 -11.77
CA ASP A 43 5.32 -13.68 -10.43
C ASP A 43 5.42 -12.53 -9.42
N TYR A 44 5.89 -11.35 -9.86
CA TYR A 44 5.85 -10.13 -9.06
C TYR A 44 4.43 -9.52 -9.01
N ASN A 45 3.41 -10.36 -8.85
CA ASN A 45 2.06 -9.92 -8.53
C ASN A 45 1.94 -9.53 -7.05
N PHE A 46 1.26 -8.43 -6.73
CA PHE A 46 1.10 -8.04 -5.33
C PHE A 46 0.34 -9.12 -4.59
N SER A 47 0.86 -9.53 -3.42
CA SER A 47 0.12 -10.43 -2.54
C SER A 47 -1.25 -9.80 -2.23
N TYR A 48 -2.28 -10.64 -2.20
CA TYR A 48 -3.63 -10.23 -1.81
C TYR A 48 -3.65 -9.44 -0.50
N TYR A 49 -2.74 -9.75 0.42
CA TYR A 49 -2.58 -9.03 1.68
C TYR A 49 -2.17 -7.55 1.50
N ALA A 50 -1.28 -7.25 0.55
CA ALA A 50 -0.85 -5.89 0.26
C ALA A 50 -1.99 -5.07 -0.37
N VAL A 51 -2.77 -5.69 -1.26
CA VAL A 51 -3.96 -5.07 -1.87
C VAL A 51 -5.04 -4.81 -0.82
N ALA A 52 -5.30 -5.77 0.07
CA ALA A 52 -6.25 -5.59 1.17
C ALA A 52 -5.83 -4.46 2.12
N SER A 53 -4.53 -4.38 2.45
CA SER A 53 -3.97 -3.30 3.28
C SER A 53 -4.13 -1.92 2.63
N PHE A 54 -4.06 -1.84 1.30
CA PHE A 54 -4.30 -0.61 0.54
C PHE A 54 -5.74 -0.14 0.64
N VAL A 55 -6.67 -1.07 0.42
CA VAL A 55 -8.11 -0.80 0.51
C VAL A 55 -8.47 -0.34 1.93
N ILE A 56 -7.92 -0.98 2.97
CA ILE A 56 -8.11 -0.57 4.36
C ILE A 56 -7.59 0.84 4.63
N GLY A 57 -6.39 1.17 4.14
CA GLY A 57 -5.81 2.52 4.27
C GLY A 57 -6.69 3.60 3.62
N ILE A 58 -7.21 3.34 2.43
CA ILE A 58 -8.15 4.24 1.73
C ILE A 58 -9.46 4.38 2.52
N ILE A 59 -10.02 3.28 3.03
CA ILE A 59 -11.25 3.31 3.83
C ILE A 59 -11.06 4.18 5.08
N PHE A 60 -9.93 4.05 5.79
CA PHE A 60 -9.65 4.90 6.96
C PHE A 60 -9.55 6.39 6.59
N LEU A 61 -8.95 6.71 5.44
CA LEU A 61 -8.92 8.10 4.96
C LEU A 61 -10.32 8.60 4.58
N ILE A 62 -11.13 7.82 3.88
CA ILE A 62 -12.51 8.19 3.51
C ILE A 62 -13.37 8.38 4.76
N LEU A 63 -13.26 7.48 5.76
CA LEU A 63 -13.99 7.60 7.02
C LEU A 63 -13.59 8.87 7.80
N ASN A 64 -12.35 9.33 7.67
CA ASN A 64 -11.92 10.60 8.24
C ASN A 64 -12.56 11.82 7.54
N PHE A 65 -12.80 11.73 6.23
CA PHE A 65 -13.47 12.77 5.44
C PHE A 65 -15.01 12.69 5.46
N LEU A 66 -15.61 11.54 5.76
CA LEU A 66 -17.07 11.37 5.85
C LEU A 66 -17.77 12.36 6.81
N PRO A 67 -17.27 12.65 8.02
CA PRO A 67 -17.88 13.64 8.92
C PRO A 67 -17.75 15.09 8.43
N PHE A 68 -17.06 15.35 7.31
CA PHE A 68 -17.07 16.65 6.64
C PHE A 68 -18.32 16.82 5.76
N PHE A 69 -18.89 15.73 5.21
CA PHE A 69 -20.08 15.76 4.36
C PHE A 69 -21.40 15.55 5.11
N THR A 70 -21.36 14.96 6.32
CA THR A 70 -22.58 14.71 7.12
C THR A 70 -22.95 15.82 8.09
N LYS A 71 -22.12 16.87 8.22
CA LYS A 71 -22.53 18.12 8.87
C LYS A 71 -23.37 18.95 7.91
N LYS A 72 -24.64 18.59 7.78
CA LYS A 72 -25.71 19.51 7.37
C LYS A 72 -26.46 19.97 8.61
#